data_AF-A0A6A7BBQ4-F1
#
_entry.id   AF-A0A6A7BBQ4-F1
#
_cell.length_a   1.000
_cell.length_b   1.000
_cell.length_c   1.000
_cell.angle_alpha   90.00
_cell.angle_beta   90.00
_cell.angle_gamma   90.00
#
_symmetry.space_group_name_H-M   'P 1'
#
loop_
_entity.id
_entity.type
_entity.pdbx_description
1 polymer ?
#
loop_
_entity_poly.entity_id
_entity_poly.type
_entity_poly.pdbx_seq_one_letter_code
_entity_poly.pdbx_strand_id
1 'polypeptide(L)'
;MSFIQRVDSAAPLGYTTPPFPSLYWPLPASASRPIYLYKPSDILRFTVYWTLLLVGGVHLITALWACIVQWRNWKLIWIAVPLFSFIGGVEALVSGAIVGGLLGGVYQAGYFEMSTWIPFVWAIINMLVLILSSFAIYGGL
;
A
#
# COMPACT_ATOMS: atom_id res chain seq x y z
N MET A 1 -20.32 19.05 18.34
CA MET A 1 -19.11 18.59 17.62
C MET A 1 -19.55 17.61 16.54
N SER A 2 -19.48 17.99 15.26
CA SER A 2 -19.88 17.11 14.15
C SER A 2 -18.79 16.06 13.86
N PHE A 3 -19.15 14.97 13.18
CA PHE A 3 -18.19 13.94 12.75
C PHE A 3 -17.04 14.55 11.93
N ILE A 4 -17.35 15.47 11.01
CA ILE A 4 -16.36 16.18 10.20
C ILE A 4 -15.38 16.96 11.07
N GLN A 5 -15.87 17.61 12.13
CA GLN A 5 -15.01 18.36 13.05
C GLN A 5 -14.01 17.46 13.78
N ARG A 6 -14.38 16.20 14.10
CA ARG A 6 -13.48 15.19 14.69
C ARG A 6 -12.41 14.71 13.71
N VAL A 7 -12.66 14.71 12.41
CA VAL A 7 -11.69 14.27 11.38
C VAL A 7 -10.49 15.21 11.32
N ASP A 8 -10.70 16.50 11.56
CA ASP A 8 -9.63 17.50 11.58
C ASP A 8 -9.06 17.79 12.99
N SER A 9 -9.62 17.19 14.05
CA SER A 9 -9.28 17.51 15.44
C SER A 9 -7.93 16.96 15.93
N ALA A 10 -7.40 15.91 15.28
CA ALA A 10 -6.22 15.20 15.77
C ALA A 10 -4.89 15.85 15.32
N ALA A 11 -4.92 16.71 14.30
CA ALA A 11 -3.71 17.29 13.73
C ALA A 11 -3.23 18.51 14.55
N PRO A 12 -1.91 18.65 14.77
CA PRO A 12 -1.37 19.83 15.44
C PRO A 12 -1.57 21.10 14.61
N LEU A 13 -1.57 22.25 15.28
CA LEU A 13 -1.69 23.56 14.61
C LEU A 13 -0.54 23.74 13.60
N GLY A 14 -0.88 24.14 12.38
CA GLY A 14 0.09 24.31 11.29
C GLY A 14 0.47 23.01 10.57
N TYR A 15 -0.18 21.88 10.88
CA TYR A 15 0.07 20.62 10.16
C TYR A 15 -0.27 20.73 8.68
N THR A 16 0.68 20.31 7.84
CA THR A 16 0.50 20.08 6.40
C THR A 16 0.81 18.64 6.08
N THR A 17 -0.04 18.02 5.26
CA THR A 17 0.16 16.64 4.81
C THR A 17 1.51 16.49 4.10
N PRO A 18 2.36 15.54 4.53
CA PRO A 18 3.65 15.32 3.88
C PRO A 18 3.46 14.67 2.50
N PRO A 19 4.35 14.91 1.52
CA PRO A 19 4.26 14.31 0.20
C PRO A 19 4.53 12.79 0.26
N PHE A 20 3.81 11.98 -0.49
CA PHE A 20 4.17 10.55 -0.62
C PHE A 20 5.59 10.41 -1.22
N PRO A 21 6.46 9.49 -0.74
CA PRO A 21 6.23 8.48 0.30
C PRO A 21 6.58 8.92 1.74
N SER A 22 7.34 10.01 1.91
CA SER A 22 7.79 10.54 3.21
C SER A 22 8.27 9.51 4.24
N LEU A 23 8.97 8.46 3.78
CA LEU A 23 9.66 7.53 4.68
C LEU A 23 10.89 8.24 5.25
N TYR A 24 11.00 8.24 6.59
CA TYR A 24 12.16 8.76 7.31
C TYR A 24 12.99 7.62 7.87
N TRP A 25 14.29 7.81 8.08
CA TRP A 25 15.15 6.75 8.61
C TRP A 25 15.04 6.65 10.14
N PRO A 26 14.44 5.59 10.72
CA PRO A 26 14.04 5.61 12.13
C PRO A 26 15.20 5.41 13.13
N LEU A 27 16.40 5.03 12.69
CA LEU A 27 17.50 4.60 13.58
C LEU A 27 18.85 5.23 13.23
N PRO A 28 19.64 5.76 14.17
CA PRO A 28 19.32 5.93 15.58
C PRO A 28 18.26 7.03 15.79
N ALA A 29 17.56 7.00 16.93
CA ALA A 29 16.43 7.90 17.20
C ALA A 29 16.75 9.41 17.10
N SER A 30 18.03 9.77 17.16
CA SER A 30 18.54 11.14 17.03
C SER A 30 18.84 11.56 15.58
N ALA A 31 18.85 10.63 14.62
CA ALA A 31 19.31 10.91 13.26
C ALA A 31 18.25 11.54 12.35
N SER A 32 16.96 11.33 12.62
CA SER A 32 15.90 11.90 11.77
C SER A 32 14.66 12.29 12.56
N ARG A 33 13.94 13.28 12.03
CA ARG A 33 12.64 13.68 12.56
C ARG A 33 11.56 12.73 12.07
N PRO A 34 10.76 12.11 12.95
CA PRO A 34 9.62 11.31 12.55
C PRO A 34 8.61 12.12 11.75
N ILE A 35 8.00 11.47 10.75
CA ILE A 35 6.96 12.08 9.91
C ILE A 35 5.66 11.29 10.09
N TYR A 36 4.57 12.02 10.36
CA TYR A 36 3.29 11.44 10.73
C TYR A 36 2.13 11.88 9.83
N LEU A 37 1.13 11.00 9.75
CA LEU A 37 -0.17 11.21 9.14
C LEU A 37 -1.22 11.32 10.24
N TYR A 38 -1.99 12.42 10.20
CA TYR A 38 -3.06 12.68 11.18
C TYR A 38 -4.45 12.56 10.55
N LYS A 39 -4.57 12.80 9.25
CA LYS A 39 -5.86 12.79 8.56
C LYS A 39 -6.17 11.39 8.02
N PRO A 40 -7.37 10.83 8.28
CA PRO A 40 -7.80 9.55 7.73
C PRO A 40 -7.72 9.47 6.21
N SER A 41 -7.99 10.58 5.51
CA SER A 41 -7.88 10.67 4.06
C SER A 41 -6.45 10.43 3.56
N ASP A 42 -5.46 10.91 4.31
CA ASP A 42 -4.05 10.81 3.94
C ASP A 42 -3.52 9.42 4.27
N ILE A 43 -3.96 8.84 5.40
CA ILE A 43 -3.72 7.44 5.75
C ILE A 43 -4.23 6.52 4.64
N LEU A 44 -5.49 6.69 4.21
CA LEU A 44 -6.07 5.91 3.11
C LEU A 44 -5.24 6.04 1.84
N ARG A 45 -4.89 7.26 1.43
CA ARG A 45 -4.10 7.52 0.21
C ARG A 45 -2.73 6.86 0.27
N PHE A 46 -2.00 7.01 1.37
CA PHE A 46 -0.69 6.40 1.55
C PHE A 46 -0.77 4.88 1.49
N THR A 47 -1.77 4.27 2.15
CA THR A 47 -1.96 2.81 2.12
C THR A 47 -2.28 2.32 0.71
N VAL A 48 -3.19 2.99 -0.01
CA VAL A 48 -3.53 2.64 -1.40
C VAL A 48 -2.34 2.79 -2.34
N TYR A 49 -1.56 3.86 -2.21
CA TYR A 49 -0.38 4.07 -3.05
C TYR A 49 0.70 3.02 -2.81
N TRP A 50 0.94 2.65 -1.55
CA TRP A 50 1.89 1.60 -1.24
C TRP A 50 1.43 0.23 -1.71
N THR A 51 0.16 -0.13 -1.54
CA THR A 51 -0.36 -1.41 -2.06
C THR A 51 -0.33 -1.44 -3.58
N LEU A 52 -0.71 -0.36 -4.27
CA LEU A 52 -0.58 -0.26 -5.73
C LEU A 52 0.86 -0.45 -6.19
N LEU A 53 1.82 0.17 -5.51
CA LEU A 53 3.23 0.07 -5.87
C LEU A 53 3.76 -1.35 -5.66
N LEU A 54 3.55 -1.95 -4.48
CA LEU A 54 4.14 -3.26 -4.17
C LEU A 54 3.37 -4.44 -4.75
N VAL A 55 2.04 -4.46 -4.62
CA VAL A 55 1.21 -5.55 -5.17
C VAL A 55 1.07 -5.42 -6.68
N GLY A 56 0.84 -4.22 -7.20
CA GLY A 56 0.88 -3.99 -8.65
C GLY A 56 2.28 -4.25 -9.22
N GLY A 57 3.33 -3.83 -8.52
CA GLY A 57 4.72 -4.07 -8.89
C GLY A 57 5.08 -5.55 -9.02
N VAL A 58 4.68 -6.39 -8.05
CA VAL A 58 4.96 -7.84 -8.14
C VAL A 58 4.23 -8.48 -9.32
N HIS A 59 2.99 -8.09 -9.60
CA HIS A 59 2.25 -8.57 -10.77
C HIS A 59 2.90 -8.15 -12.09
N LEU A 60 3.39 -6.91 -12.17
CA LEU A 60 4.13 -6.43 -13.33
C LEU A 60 5.44 -7.21 -13.51
N ILE A 61 6.17 -7.50 -12.45
CA ILE A 61 7.37 -8.33 -12.50
C ILE A 61 7.04 -9.72 -13.03
N THR A 62 5.96 -10.36 -12.55
CA THR A 62 5.51 -11.66 -13.05
C THR A 62 5.09 -11.60 -14.53
N ALA A 63 4.42 -10.53 -14.95
CA ALA A 63 4.03 -10.32 -16.34
C ALA A 63 5.25 -10.20 -17.25
N LEU A 64 6.24 -9.40 -16.84
CA LEU A 64 7.51 -9.24 -17.56
C LEU A 64 8.26 -10.56 -17.64
N TRP A 65 8.30 -11.33 -16.56
CA TRP A 65 8.90 -12.65 -16.55
C TRP A 65 8.22 -13.60 -17.54
N ALA A 66 6.89 -13.61 -17.58
CA ALA A 66 6.13 -14.37 -18.57
C ALA A 66 6.46 -13.95 -20.01
N CYS A 67 6.61 -12.65 -20.28
CA CYS A 67 7.02 -12.15 -21.59
C CYS A 67 8.43 -12.60 -21.99
N ILE A 68 9.37 -12.65 -21.03
CA ILE A 68 10.74 -13.14 -21.27
C ILE A 68 10.74 -14.63 -21.62
N VAL A 69 10.07 -15.45 -20.80
CA VAL A 69 9.99 -16.91 -21.02
C VAL A 69 9.31 -17.22 -22.34
N GLN A 70 8.27 -16.45 -22.68
CA GLN A 70 7.38 -16.73 -23.80
C GLN A 70 7.61 -15.79 -25.00
N TRP A 71 8.82 -15.25 -25.15
CA TRP A 71 9.18 -14.19 -26.10
C TRP A 71 8.78 -14.48 -27.57
N ARG A 72 8.74 -15.76 -27.96
CA ARG A 72 8.39 -16.18 -29.33
C ARG A 72 6.89 -16.17 -29.62
N ASN A 73 6.04 -16.14 -28.58
CA ASN A 73 4.58 -16.13 -28.73
C ASN A 73 4.02 -14.74 -28.43
N TRP A 74 4.12 -13.85 -29.42
CA TRP A 74 3.69 -12.46 -29.32
C TRP A 74 2.26 -12.28 -28.81
N LYS A 75 1.32 -13.18 -29.14
CA LYS A 75 -0.06 -13.14 -28.65
C LYS A 75 -0.14 -13.23 -27.12
N LEU A 76 0.70 -14.05 -26.49
CA LEU A 76 0.69 -14.21 -25.04
C LEU A 76 1.26 -12.97 -24.33
N ILE A 77 2.22 -12.29 -24.95
CA ILE A 77 2.77 -11.03 -24.44
C ILE A 77 1.68 -9.96 -24.33
N TRP A 78 0.85 -9.81 -25.38
CA TRP A 78 -0.27 -8.86 -25.39
C TRP A 78 -1.37 -9.18 -24.39
N ILE A 79 -1.50 -10.45 -23.97
CA ILE A 79 -2.49 -10.86 -22.97
C ILE A 79 -1.91 -10.72 -21.56
N ALA A 80 -0.66 -11.14 -21.36
CA ALA A 80 -0.04 -11.21 -20.03
C ALA A 80 0.05 -9.82 -19.37
N VAL A 81 0.59 -8.81 -20.07
CA VAL A 81 0.80 -7.49 -19.45
C VAL A 81 -0.53 -6.86 -18.99
N PRO A 82 -1.57 -6.75 -19.84
CA PRO A 82 -2.84 -6.17 -19.40
C PRO A 82 -3.53 -7.00 -18.31
N LEU A 83 -3.50 -8.33 -18.41
CA LEU A 83 -4.17 -9.21 -17.47
C LEU A 83 -3.57 -9.10 -16.06
N PHE A 84 -2.25 -9.24 -15.94
CA PHE A 84 -1.57 -9.14 -14.65
C PHE A 84 -1.65 -7.71 -14.08
N SER A 85 -1.55 -6.68 -14.93
CA SER A 85 -1.72 -5.29 -14.48
C SER A 85 -3.12 -5.05 -13.92
N PHE A 86 -4.14 -5.61 -14.58
CA PHE A 86 -5.53 -5.47 -14.14
C PHE A 86 -5.77 -6.21 -12.82
N ILE A 87 -5.36 -7.48 -12.72
CA ILE A 87 -5.50 -8.28 -11.50
C ILE A 87 -4.77 -7.62 -10.33
N GLY A 88 -3.48 -7.31 -10.50
CA GLY A 88 -2.67 -6.68 -9.46
C GLY A 88 -3.19 -5.31 -9.07
N GLY A 89 -3.70 -4.53 -10.02
CA GLY A 89 -4.34 -3.24 -9.75
C GLY A 89 -5.61 -3.38 -8.92
N VAL A 90 -6.50 -4.30 -9.27
CA VAL A 90 -7.75 -4.54 -8.53
C VAL A 90 -7.45 -5.03 -7.11
N GLU A 91 -6.57 -6.03 -6.96
CA GLU A 91 -6.18 -6.56 -5.64
C GLU A 91 -5.53 -5.48 -4.76
N ALA A 92 -4.63 -4.68 -5.35
CA ALA A 92 -3.97 -3.59 -4.65
C ALA A 92 -4.94 -2.50 -4.20
N LEU A 93 -5.91 -2.13 -5.06
CA LEU A 93 -6.93 -1.13 -4.74
C LEU A 93 -7.87 -1.62 -3.64
N VAL A 94 -8.36 -2.86 -3.75
CA VAL A 94 -9.29 -3.44 -2.76
C VAL A 94 -8.59 -3.58 -1.41
N SER A 95 -7.42 -4.21 -1.36
CA SER A 95 -6.68 -4.39 -0.11
C SER A 95 -6.25 -3.05 0.51
N GLY A 96 -5.77 -2.13 -0.33
CA GLY A 96 -5.38 -0.78 0.11
C GLY A 96 -6.55 0.04 0.64
N ALA A 97 -7.72 -0.01 -0.01
CA ALA A 97 -8.90 0.74 0.40
C ALA A 97 -9.50 0.20 1.71
N ILE A 98 -9.62 -1.14 1.83
CA ILE A 98 -10.16 -1.76 3.04
C ILE A 98 -9.26 -1.44 4.23
N VAL A 99 -7.96 -1.73 4.13
CA VAL A 99 -7.06 -1.52 5.27
C VAL A 99 -6.75 -0.06 5.51
N GLY A 100 -6.62 0.76 4.47
CA GLY A 100 -6.46 2.21 4.63
C GLY A 100 -7.66 2.85 5.34
N GLY A 101 -8.88 2.41 5.03
CA GLY A 101 -10.09 2.84 5.74
C GLY A 101 -10.11 2.41 7.21
N LEU A 102 -9.78 1.14 7.48
CA LEU A 102 -9.68 0.61 8.85
C LEU A 102 -8.62 1.35 9.67
N LEU A 103 -7.42 1.51 9.12
CA LEU A 103 -6.33 2.24 9.76
C LEU A 103 -6.71 3.70 10.03
N GLY A 104 -7.31 4.37 9.05
CA GLY A 104 -7.78 5.74 9.20
C GLY A 104 -8.81 5.88 10.34
N GLY A 105 -9.77 4.96 10.41
CA GLY A 105 -10.79 4.94 11.47
C GLY A 105 -10.22 4.66 12.86
N VAL A 106 -9.34 3.67 12.99
CA VAL A 106 -8.74 3.27 14.28
C VAL A 106 -7.85 4.38 14.84
N TYR A 107 -6.98 4.96 14.00
CA TYR A 107 -6.06 6.02 14.45
C TYR A 107 -6.81 7.29 14.82
N GLN A 108 -7.85 7.65 14.05
CA GLN A 108 -8.70 8.79 14.37
C GLN A 108 -9.47 8.58 15.69
N ALA A 109 -10.05 7.39 15.89
CA ALA A 109 -10.80 7.08 17.11
C ALA A 109 -9.90 7.07 18.37
N GLY A 110 -8.64 6.66 18.21
CA GLY A 110 -7.64 6.66 19.27
C GLY A 110 -6.94 7.99 19.51
N TYR A 111 -7.21 9.03 18.70
CA TYR A 111 -6.43 10.27 18.68
C TYR A 111 -4.91 10.03 18.52
N PHE A 112 -4.55 9.02 17.72
CA PHE A 112 -3.17 8.63 17.49
C PHE A 112 -2.63 9.21 16.18
N GLU A 113 -1.34 9.54 16.20
CA GLU A 113 -0.58 9.87 15.00
C GLU A 113 -0.03 8.61 14.33
N MET A 114 -0.13 8.53 13.00
CA MET A 114 0.34 7.38 12.25
C MET A 114 1.70 7.66 11.61
N SER A 115 2.73 6.86 11.93
CA SER A 115 4.00 6.90 11.19
C SER A 115 3.79 6.55 9.72
N THR A 116 4.45 7.26 8.80
CA THR A 116 4.42 6.96 7.35
C THR A 116 4.94 5.55 7.00
N TRP A 117 5.64 4.89 7.93
CA TRP A 117 6.06 3.50 7.83
C TRP A 117 4.91 2.48 7.92
N ILE A 118 3.81 2.79 8.61
CA ILE A 118 2.72 1.84 8.83
C ILE A 118 2.04 1.43 7.51
N PRO A 119 1.61 2.37 6.64
CA PRO A 119 1.12 2.05 5.31
C PRO A 119 2.09 1.21 4.46
N PHE A 120 3.39 1.51 4.55
CA PHE A 120 4.43 0.80 3.80
C PHE A 120 4.61 -0.65 4.27
N VAL A 121 4.74 -0.86 5.58
CA VAL A 121 4.88 -2.20 6.18
C VAL A 121 3.65 -3.05 5.89
N TRP A 122 2.44 -2.46 5.95
CA TRP A 122 1.22 -3.15 5.53
C TRP A 122 1.33 -3.67 4.09
N ALA A 123 1.74 -2.81 3.15
CA ALA A 123 1.87 -3.20 1.76
C ALA A 123 2.95 -4.29 1.54
N ILE A 124 4.04 -4.29 2.32
CA ILE A 124 5.01 -5.40 2.32
C ILE A 124 4.34 -6.69 2.78
N ILE A 125 3.67 -6.69 3.94
CA ILE A 125 3.00 -7.87 4.48
C ILE A 125 1.98 -8.40 3.48
N ASN A 126 1.14 -7.52 2.93
CA ASN A 126 0.13 -7.85 1.92
C ASN A 126 0.76 -8.52 0.69
N MET A 127 1.83 -7.93 0.13
CA MET A 127 2.58 -8.51 -0.98
C MET A 127 3.16 -9.89 -0.63
N LEU A 128 3.78 -10.04 0.54
CA LEU A 128 4.36 -11.32 0.97
C LEU A 128 3.29 -12.41 1.17
N VAL A 129 2.16 -12.07 1.78
CA VAL A 129 1.02 -12.99 1.94
C VAL A 129 0.50 -13.44 0.58
N LEU A 130 0.40 -12.53 -0.38
CA LEU A 130 -0.02 -12.85 -1.75
C LEU A 130 0.95 -13.82 -2.43
N ILE A 131 2.25 -13.56 -2.32
CA ILE A 131 3.30 -14.44 -2.84
C ILE A 131 3.21 -15.84 -2.20
N LEU A 132 3.12 -15.92 -0.88
CA LEU A 132 3.03 -17.20 -0.16
C LEU A 132 1.76 -17.98 -0.52
N SER A 133 0.63 -17.28 -0.65
CA SER A 133 -0.65 -17.87 -1.04
C SER A 133 -0.61 -18.45 -2.45
N SER A 134 0.18 -17.84 -3.35
CA SER A 134 0.33 -18.33 -4.72
C SER A 134 0.96 -19.73 -4.79
N PHE A 135 1.90 -20.07 -3.88
CA PHE A 135 2.53 -21.39 -3.84
C PHE A 135 1.66 -22.43 -3.13
N ALA A 136 0.91 -22.03 -2.09
CA ALA A 136 0.06 -22.93 -1.33
C ALA A 136 -1.03 -23.61 -2.20
N ILE A 137 -1.48 -22.93 -3.26
CA ILE A 137 -2.47 -23.47 -4.20
C ILE A 137 -1.90 -24.62 -5.05
N TYR A 138 -0.57 -24.71 -5.24
CA TYR A 138 0.09 -25.77 -6.02
C TYR A 138 0.75 -26.86 -5.15
N GLY A 139 0.91 -26.65 -3.85
CA GLY A 139 1.55 -27.60 -2.91
C GLY A 139 0.65 -28.73 -2.39
N GLY A 140 -0.59 -28.84 -2.90
CA GLY A 140 -1.54 -29.91 -2.58
C GLY A 140 -1.57 -31.06 -3.60
N LEU A 141 -0.51 -31.23 -4.39
CA LEU A 141 -0.30 -32.36 -5.31
C LEU A 141 0.75 -33.33 -4.76
#